data_AF-A0A4Q4UP43-F1
#
_entry.id   AF-A0A4Q4UP43-F1
#
_cell.length_a   1.000
_cell.length_b   1.000
_cell.length_c   1.000
_cell.angle_alpha   90.00
_cell.angle_beta   90.00
_cell.angle_gamma   90.00
#
_symmetry.space_group_name_H-M   'P 1'
#
loop_
_entity.id
_entity.type
_entity.pdbx_description
1 polymer ?
#
loop_
_entity_poly.entity_id
_entity_poly.type
_entity_poly.pdbx_seq_one_letter_code
_entity_poly.pdbx_strand_id
1 'polypeptide(L)'
;MLYELIGIVRPGWRTTDDAPGVRSSAAHDAIHPFPLRIADSAQQQEAKEAKLTLSPLGNRIVLGAGQLILQHKGVIRGISNWGVFSLPKATSVHQMRHNHGHYFAMRFDSSVAAQQAVRNMLALDPRMIRHSSVKLGDGKLESISRVGPGVEWRR
;
A
#
# COMPACT_ATOMS: atom_id res chain seq x y z
N MET A 1 -3.80 7.54 -21.86
CA MET A 1 -3.70 8.73 -20.98
C MET A 1 -3.02 8.30 -19.69
N LEU A 2 -2.16 9.14 -19.12
CA LEU A 2 -1.46 8.84 -17.89
C LEU A 2 -2.35 9.17 -16.68
N TYR A 3 -2.49 8.21 -15.77
CA TYR A 3 -3.25 8.36 -14.54
C TYR A 3 -2.41 8.00 -13.33
N GLU A 4 -2.72 8.68 -12.23
CA GLU A 4 -2.27 8.32 -10.90
C GLU A 4 -3.48 8.00 -10.04
N LEU A 5 -3.46 6.84 -9.41
CA LEU A 5 -4.46 6.35 -8.47
C LEU A 5 -3.82 6.30 -7.09
N ILE A 6 -4.46 6.93 -6.12
CA ILE A 6 -4.15 6.79 -4.70
C ILE A 6 -5.33 6.10 -4.03
N GLY A 7 -5.06 5.01 -3.34
CA GLY A 7 -6.04 4.23 -2.59
C GLY A 7 -5.68 4.16 -1.11
N ILE A 8 -6.71 4.22 -0.27
CA ILE A 8 -6.62 4.06 1.17
C ILE A 8 -7.50 2.88 1.54
N VAL A 9 -6.89 1.79 1.99
CA VAL A 9 -7.60 0.57 2.37
C VAL A 9 -7.58 0.39 3.88
N ARG A 10 -8.57 -0.32 4.39
CA ARG A 10 -8.61 -0.74 5.78
C ARG A 10 -7.34 -1.53 6.10
N PRO A 11 -6.57 -1.15 7.12
CA PRO A 11 -5.42 -1.95 7.53
C PRO A 11 -5.91 -3.33 8.00
N GLY A 12 -5.31 -4.39 7.46
CA GLY A 12 -5.46 -5.73 8.00
C GLY A 12 -4.98 -5.72 9.45
N TRP A 13 -5.67 -6.44 10.32
CA TRP A 13 -5.59 -6.38 11.79
C TRP A 13 -4.28 -6.95 12.41
N ARG A 14 -3.14 -6.72 11.77
CA ARG A 14 -1.81 -6.80 12.38
C ARG A 14 -1.08 -5.49 12.13
N THR A 15 -1.26 -4.53 13.02
CA THR A 15 -0.44 -3.32 13.07
C THR A 15 -0.21 -2.95 14.53
N THR A 16 0.39 -3.86 15.29
CA THR A 16 1.13 -3.49 16.51
C THR A 16 2.58 -3.15 16.21
N ASP A 17 3.15 -3.60 15.07
CA ASP A 17 4.61 -3.51 14.86
C ASP A 17 5.07 -2.60 13.70
N ASP A 18 4.17 -2.06 12.85
CA ASP A 18 4.58 -1.34 11.62
C ASP A 18 4.19 0.16 11.59
N ALA A 19 3.90 0.78 12.75
CA ALA A 19 3.81 2.24 12.82
C ALA A 19 5.23 2.85 12.84
N PRO A 20 5.54 3.85 11.99
CA PRO A 20 6.81 4.56 12.12
C PRO A 20 6.73 5.50 13.34
N GLY A 21 7.25 5.04 14.48
CA GLY A 21 7.68 5.95 15.56
C GLY A 21 6.97 5.89 16.91
N VAL A 22 6.47 4.75 17.38
CA VAL A 22 6.10 4.61 18.81
C VAL A 22 6.90 3.47 19.43
N ARG A 23 8.08 3.81 19.97
CA ARG A 23 8.77 2.94 20.93
C ARG A 23 7.92 2.93 22.20
N SER A 24 7.27 1.80 22.50
CA SER A 24 6.76 1.55 23.84
C SER A 24 7.95 1.31 24.77
N SER A 25 8.37 2.37 25.44
CA SER A 25 9.21 2.31 26.63
C SER A 25 8.34 1.81 27.79
N ALA A 26 8.37 0.51 28.08
CA ALA A 26 8.14 -0.06 29.41
C ALA A 26 8.39 -1.57 29.36
N ALA A 27 9.66 -1.97 29.44
CA ALA A 27 10.02 -3.31 29.89
C ALA A 27 10.48 -3.16 31.34
N HIS A 28 9.70 -3.74 32.24
CA HIS A 28 10.09 -4.02 33.62
C HIS A 28 11.41 -4.80 33.65
N ASP A 29 12.22 -4.47 34.64
CA ASP A 29 13.39 -5.23 35.10
C ASP A 29 13.13 -6.73 35.16
N ALA A 30 14.00 -7.50 34.51
CA ALA A 30 14.42 -8.81 34.99
C ALA A 30 15.80 -9.13 34.41
N ILE A 31 16.82 -9.02 35.27
CA ILE A 31 18.15 -9.57 35.10
C ILE A 31 18.02 -11.10 35.05
N HIS A 32 18.68 -11.78 34.10
CA HIS A 32 19.56 -12.96 34.33
C HIS A 32 20.17 -13.51 33.01
N PRO A 33 21.26 -14.29 33.08
CA PRO A 33 22.44 -14.15 32.20
C PRO A 33 22.53 -15.16 31.04
N PHE A 34 23.43 -14.86 30.11
CA PHE A 34 23.82 -15.68 28.94
C PHE A 34 24.13 -17.15 29.25
N PRO A 35 23.90 -18.05 28.29
CA PRO A 35 25.04 -18.63 27.59
C PRO A 35 24.90 -18.71 26.06
N LEU A 36 26.07 -18.78 25.42
CA LEU A 36 26.37 -18.86 23.98
C LEU A 36 25.53 -19.91 23.22
N ARG A 37 24.87 -19.52 22.12
CA ARG A 37 24.33 -20.44 21.12
C ARG A 37 24.66 -19.96 19.70
N ILE A 38 25.69 -20.55 19.12
CA ILE A 38 26.01 -20.49 17.69
C ILE A 38 24.91 -21.28 16.95
N ALA A 39 23.74 -20.68 16.76
CA ALA A 39 22.65 -21.26 15.94
C ALA A 39 21.61 -20.24 15.45
N ASP A 40 21.80 -18.93 15.67
CA ASP A 40 20.75 -17.95 15.41
C ASP A 40 20.65 -17.49 13.94
N SER A 41 21.68 -17.70 13.11
CA SER A 41 21.67 -17.17 11.74
C SER A 41 20.64 -17.85 10.83
N ALA A 42 20.39 -19.16 10.99
CA ALA A 42 19.38 -19.88 10.21
C ALA A 42 17.95 -19.52 10.63
N GLN A 43 17.68 -19.41 11.95
CA GLN A 43 16.37 -19.01 12.46
C GLN A 43 16.08 -17.51 12.21
N GLN A 44 17.11 -16.67 12.18
CA GLN A 44 16.97 -15.25 11.80
C GLN A 44 16.80 -15.06 10.29
N GLN A 45 17.37 -15.93 9.45
CA GLN A 45 17.13 -15.91 8.00
C GLN A 45 15.74 -16.43 7.64
N GLU A 46 15.29 -17.50 8.28
CA GLU A 46 13.93 -18.04 8.09
C GLU A 46 12.85 -17.07 8.61
N ALA A 47 13.13 -16.33 9.70
CA ALA A 47 12.25 -15.25 10.18
C ALA A 47 12.27 -14.00 9.28
N LYS A 48 13.41 -13.68 8.63
CA LYS A 48 13.50 -12.58 7.64
C LYS A 48 12.81 -12.95 6.33
N GLU A 49 12.98 -14.18 5.84
CA GLU A 49 12.24 -14.70 4.70
C GLU A 49 10.75 -14.85 5.04
N ALA A 50 10.38 -15.25 6.26
CA ALA A 50 8.99 -15.26 6.71
C ALA A 50 8.40 -13.84 6.82
N LYS A 51 9.17 -12.82 7.26
CA LYS A 51 8.72 -11.42 7.24
C LYS A 51 8.58 -10.86 5.83
N LEU A 52 9.36 -11.36 4.86
CA LEU A 52 9.29 -10.97 3.46
C LEU A 52 8.19 -11.75 2.69
N THR A 53 7.83 -12.95 3.15
CA THR A 53 6.86 -13.84 2.51
C THR A 53 5.49 -13.84 3.18
N LEU A 54 5.35 -13.35 4.42
CA LEU A 54 4.07 -13.30 5.13
C LEU A 54 3.47 -11.89 5.17
N SER A 55 2.93 -11.47 4.03
CA SER A 55 1.53 -11.03 4.04
C SER A 55 0.77 -11.84 2.99
N PRO A 56 0.31 -13.06 3.31
CA PRO A 56 -0.41 -13.93 2.35
C PRO A 56 -1.81 -13.38 1.98
N LEU A 57 -2.14 -12.18 2.48
CA LEU A 57 -3.34 -11.38 2.20
C LEU A 57 -3.00 -9.97 1.69
N GLY A 58 -1.74 -9.72 1.30
CA GLY A 58 -1.22 -8.41 0.88
C GLY A 58 -1.98 -7.82 -0.31
N ASN A 59 -2.99 -7.00 0.00
CA ASN A 59 -3.77 -6.16 -0.90
C ASN A 59 -4.17 -6.79 -2.24
N ARG A 60 -5.06 -7.81 -2.21
CA ARG A 60 -5.78 -8.32 -3.40
C ARG A 60 -6.45 -7.22 -4.24
N ILE A 61 -6.72 -6.06 -3.64
CA ILE A 61 -7.25 -4.86 -4.29
C ILE A 61 -6.27 -4.32 -5.35
N VAL A 62 -4.98 -4.21 -5.01
CA VAL A 62 -3.95 -3.71 -5.92
C VAL A 62 -3.76 -4.69 -7.08
N LEU A 63 -3.75 -5.99 -6.79
CA LEU A 63 -3.69 -7.04 -7.81
C LEU A 63 -4.90 -7.00 -8.75
N GLY A 64 -6.12 -6.91 -8.20
CA GLY A 64 -7.33 -6.85 -9.03
C GLY A 64 -7.41 -5.58 -9.89
N ALA A 65 -7.03 -4.42 -9.34
CA ALA A 65 -6.95 -3.19 -10.11
C ALA A 65 -5.89 -3.29 -11.23
N GLY A 66 -4.73 -3.85 -10.92
CA GLY A 66 -3.65 -4.07 -11.90
C GLY A 66 -4.08 -5.02 -13.01
N GLN A 67 -4.70 -6.14 -12.68
CA GLN A 67 -5.25 -7.09 -13.66
C GLN A 67 -6.27 -6.42 -14.57
N LEU A 68 -7.18 -5.63 -14.02
CA LEU A 68 -8.19 -4.92 -14.79
C LEU A 68 -7.56 -3.93 -15.78
N ILE A 69 -6.53 -3.18 -15.37
CA ILE A 69 -5.77 -2.28 -16.24
C ILE A 69 -5.14 -3.06 -17.40
N LEU A 70 -4.46 -4.17 -17.11
CA LEU A 70 -3.78 -4.98 -18.11
C LEU A 70 -4.77 -5.64 -19.09
N GLN A 71 -5.91 -6.13 -18.60
CA GLN A 71 -6.99 -6.69 -19.43
C GLN A 71 -7.54 -5.66 -20.43
N HIS A 72 -7.61 -4.39 -20.02
CA HIS A 72 -8.00 -3.29 -20.90
C HIS A 72 -6.85 -2.72 -21.75
N LYS A 73 -5.75 -3.47 -21.93
CA LYS A 73 -4.56 -3.07 -22.71
C LYS A 73 -3.89 -1.80 -22.18
N GLY A 74 -4.04 -1.51 -20.89
CA GLY A 74 -3.29 -0.46 -20.20
C GLY A 74 -1.89 -0.94 -19.80
N VAL A 75 -1.03 -0.01 -19.45
CA VAL A 75 0.35 -0.27 -18.99
C VAL A 75 0.52 0.30 -17.60
N ILE A 76 1.02 -0.51 -16.67
CA ILE A 76 1.33 -0.06 -15.31
C ILE A 76 2.78 0.43 -15.30
N ARG A 77 3.00 1.68 -14.88
CA ARG A 77 4.34 2.29 -14.78
C ARG A 77 5.01 2.01 -13.45
N GLY A 78 4.23 1.95 -12.38
CA GLY A 78 4.75 1.65 -11.06
C GLY A 78 3.66 1.59 -10.00
N ILE A 79 4.00 0.89 -8.93
CA ILE A 79 3.16 0.68 -7.76
C ILE A 79 4.01 1.03 -6.55
N SER A 80 3.47 1.85 -5.66
CA SER A 80 4.16 2.30 -4.46
C SER A 80 3.32 1.97 -3.24
N ASN A 81 3.89 1.17 -2.34
CA ASN A 81 3.32 0.93 -1.02
C ASN A 81 3.80 2.03 -0.08
N TRP A 82 2.89 2.86 0.45
CA TRP A 82 3.25 3.89 1.40
C TRP A 82 3.11 3.42 2.86
N GLY A 83 2.34 2.37 3.12
CA GLY A 83 2.14 1.83 4.47
C GLY A 83 0.96 2.46 5.22
N VAL A 84 0.89 2.23 6.54
CA VAL A 84 -0.24 2.66 7.37
C VAL A 84 0.01 4.04 7.97
N PHE A 85 -0.91 4.98 7.74
CA PHE A 85 -0.89 6.31 8.34
C PHE A 85 -2.24 6.67 8.94
N SER A 86 -2.24 7.68 9.80
CA SER A 86 -3.47 8.29 10.31
C SER A 86 -4.17 9.06 9.20
N LEU A 87 -5.50 8.93 9.15
CA LEU A 87 -6.32 9.72 8.24
C LEU A 87 -6.35 11.17 8.71
N PRO A 88 -6.42 12.17 7.80
CA PRO A 88 -6.55 13.58 8.18
C PRO A 88 -7.77 13.85 9.07
N LYS A 89 -8.83 13.06 8.90
CA LYS A 89 -10.04 13.06 9.73
C LYS A 89 -10.56 11.63 9.88
N ALA A 90 -11.03 11.29 11.08
CA ALA A 90 -11.70 10.02 11.31
C ALA A 90 -12.94 9.91 10.40
N THR A 91 -12.97 8.88 9.56
CA THR A 91 -13.98 8.72 8.50
C THR A 91 -14.79 7.46 8.75
N SER A 92 -16.12 7.56 8.69
CA SER A 92 -17.02 6.42 8.79
C SER A 92 -17.44 5.96 7.40
N VAL A 93 -17.05 4.74 7.02
CA VAL A 93 -17.40 4.11 5.74
C VAL A 93 -17.75 2.64 6.02
N HIS A 94 -18.70 2.07 5.28
CA HIS A 94 -19.11 0.66 5.45
C HIS A 94 -19.43 0.29 6.91
N GLN A 95 -20.14 1.15 7.64
CA GLN A 95 -20.53 0.97 9.05
C GLN A 95 -19.35 0.86 10.04
N MET A 96 -18.15 1.27 9.65
CA MET A 96 -16.97 1.28 10.53
C MET A 96 -16.33 2.68 10.55
N ARG A 97 -15.84 3.08 11.72
CA ARG A 97 -15.07 4.31 11.90
C ARG A 97 -13.57 4.00 11.77
N HIS A 98 -12.91 4.71 10.86
CA HIS A 98 -11.48 4.54 10.59
C HIS A 98 -10.70 5.75 11.06
N ASN A 99 -9.60 5.51 11.77
CA ASN A 99 -8.62 6.53 12.16
C ASN A 99 -7.30 6.35 11.41
N HIS A 100 -7.04 5.15 10.90
CA HIS A 100 -5.84 4.78 10.16
C HIS A 100 -6.23 4.08 8.85
N GLY A 101 -5.38 4.23 7.84
CA GLY A 101 -5.53 3.62 6.53
C GLY A 101 -4.19 3.16 5.99
N HIS A 102 -4.17 2.07 5.23
CA HIS A 102 -3.01 1.65 4.47
C HIS A 102 -3.05 2.30 3.09
N TYR A 103 -2.05 3.12 2.80
CA TYR A 103 -1.96 3.92 1.59
C TYR A 103 -1.17 3.19 0.52
N PHE A 104 -1.67 3.23 -0.71
CA PHE A 104 -0.94 2.80 -1.89
C PHE A 104 -1.17 3.77 -3.04
N ALA A 105 -0.18 3.86 -3.92
CA ALA A 105 -0.30 4.58 -5.17
C ALA A 105 0.02 3.66 -6.35
N MET A 106 -0.67 3.87 -7.46
CA MET A 106 -0.43 3.18 -8.71
C MET A 106 -0.45 4.19 -9.85
N ARG A 107 0.58 4.18 -10.69
CA ARG A 107 0.66 4.99 -11.90
C ARG A 107 0.53 4.09 -13.12
N PHE A 108 -0.36 4.46 -14.03
CA PHE A 108 -0.64 3.64 -15.21
C PHE A 108 -1.11 4.49 -16.40
N ASP A 109 -0.82 4.02 -17.61
CA ASP A 109 -1.41 4.52 -18.83
C ASP A 109 -2.59 3.65 -19.24
N SER A 110 -3.75 4.26 -19.46
CA SER A 110 -4.92 3.54 -19.97
C SER A 110 -5.86 4.42 -20.79
N SER A 111 -6.90 3.81 -21.32
CA SER A 111 -8.08 4.53 -21.81
C SER A 111 -8.91 5.08 -20.65
N VAL A 112 -9.79 6.05 -20.94
CA VAL A 112 -10.75 6.60 -19.98
C VAL A 112 -11.71 5.50 -19.48
N ALA A 113 -12.14 4.60 -20.36
CA ALA A 113 -13.03 3.49 -20.00
C ALA A 113 -12.38 2.53 -18.99
N ALA A 114 -11.12 2.15 -19.21
CA ALA A 114 -10.37 1.30 -18.27
C ALA A 114 -10.20 1.98 -16.91
N GLN A 115 -9.89 3.29 -16.92
CA GLN A 115 -9.76 4.09 -15.72
C GLN A 115 -11.07 4.14 -14.92
N GLN A 116 -12.20 4.34 -15.60
CA GLN A 116 -13.52 4.32 -14.97
C GLN A 116 -13.88 2.93 -14.42
N ALA A 117 -13.53 1.86 -15.12
CA ALA A 117 -13.73 0.49 -14.64
C ALA A 117 -12.97 0.23 -13.33
N VAL A 118 -11.71 0.67 -13.25
CA VAL A 118 -10.91 0.61 -12.01
C VAL A 118 -11.57 1.41 -10.89
N ARG A 119 -12.01 2.65 -11.15
CA ARG A 119 -12.72 3.46 -10.14
C ARG A 119 -13.98 2.76 -9.62
N ASN A 120 -14.78 2.19 -10.52
CA ASN A 120 -16.01 1.49 -10.16
C ASN A 120 -15.71 0.25 -9.29
N MET A 121 -14.70 -0.53 -9.67
CA MET A 121 -14.24 -1.68 -8.88
C MET A 121 -13.82 -1.25 -7.46
N LEU A 122 -13.03 -0.19 -7.34
CA LEU A 122 -12.54 0.29 -6.04
C LEU A 122 -13.63 0.92 -5.17
N ALA A 123 -14.65 1.52 -5.79
CA ALA A 123 -15.81 2.05 -5.07
C ALA A 123 -16.68 0.96 -4.44
N LEU A 124 -16.70 -0.23 -5.03
CA LEU A 124 -17.49 -1.38 -4.58
C LEU A 124 -16.76 -2.26 -3.56
N ASP A 125 -15.44 -2.15 -3.44
CA ASP A 125 -14.68 -2.99 -2.48
C ASP A 125 -14.91 -2.49 -1.05
N PRO A 126 -15.51 -3.30 -0.15
CA PRO A 126 -15.85 -2.87 1.21
C PRO A 126 -14.63 -2.62 2.11
N ARG A 127 -13.44 -3.02 1.67
CA ARG A 127 -12.18 -2.76 2.39
C ARG A 127 -11.55 -1.43 1.94
N MET A 128 -12.07 -0.79 0.91
CA MET A 128 -11.65 0.54 0.48
C MET A 128 -12.25 1.60 1.41
N ILE A 129 -11.42 2.44 2.01
CA ILE A 129 -11.87 3.60 2.79
C ILE A 129 -12.11 4.77 1.83
N ARG A 130 -11.15 5.03 0.95
CA ARG A 130 -11.22 6.10 -0.05
C ARG A 130 -10.26 5.83 -1.19
N HIS A 131 -10.63 6.23 -2.40
CA HIS A 131 -9.73 6.26 -3.54
C HIS A 131 -9.87 7.60 -4.27
N SER A 132 -8.80 8.01 -4.95
CA SER A 132 -8.80 9.18 -5.82
C SER A 132 -7.92 8.89 -7.03
N SER A 133 -8.35 9.34 -8.20
CA SER A 133 -7.61 9.17 -9.44
C SER A 133 -7.48 10.50 -10.15
N VAL A 134 -6.28 10.83 -10.61
CA VAL A 134 -5.99 12.10 -11.28
C VAL A 134 -5.34 11.82 -12.64
N LYS A 135 -5.75 12.56 -13.67
CA LYS A 135 -5.06 12.55 -14.97
C LYS A 135 -3.79 13.38 -14.83
N LEU A 136 -2.66 12.77 -15.17
CA LEU A 136 -1.37 13.46 -15.15
C LEU A 136 -1.02 14.02 -16.53
N GLY A 137 -0.31 15.15 -16.51
CA GLY A 137 0.18 15.83 -17.69
C GLY A 137 -0.86 16.69 -18.41
N ASP A 138 -0.38 17.47 -19.37
CA ASP A 138 -1.15 18.39 -20.21
C ASP A 138 -1.64 17.73 -21.52
N GLY A 139 -1.42 16.43 -21.68
CA GLY A 139 -1.75 15.69 -22.90
C GLY A 139 -0.67 15.69 -23.97
N LYS A 140 0.47 16.36 -23.73
CA LYS A 140 1.63 16.31 -24.65
C LYS A 140 2.55 15.15 -24.30
N LEU A 141 3.16 14.54 -25.32
CA LEU A 141 4.08 13.42 -25.14
C LEU A 141 5.32 13.80 -24.33
N GLU A 142 5.82 15.03 -24.54
CA GLU A 142 6.99 15.54 -23.83
C GLU A 142 6.80 15.65 -22.31
N SER A 143 5.60 16.00 -21.84
CA SER A 143 5.34 16.08 -20.41
C SER A 143 5.17 14.67 -19.83
N ILE A 144 4.44 13.80 -20.52
CA ILE A 144 4.10 12.44 -20.09
C ILE A 144 5.34 11.53 -20.02
N SER A 145 6.30 11.69 -20.94
CA SER A 145 7.53 10.86 -20.97
C SER A 145 8.48 11.13 -19.81
N ARG A 146 8.49 12.36 -19.28
CA ARG A 146 9.33 12.75 -18.14
C ARG A 146 8.77 12.30 -16.79
N VAL A 147 7.52 11.86 -16.74
CA VAL A 147 6.91 11.36 -15.51
C VAL A 147 7.47 9.97 -15.20
N GLY A 148 8.28 9.91 -14.14
CA GLY A 148 8.95 8.69 -13.70
C GLY A 148 8.02 7.55 -13.27
N PRO A 149 8.58 6.36 -13.03
CA PRO A 149 7.80 5.15 -12.73
C PRO A 149 7.17 5.16 -11.33
N GLY A 150 7.83 5.77 -10.34
CA GLY A 150 7.40 5.75 -8.94
C GLY A 150 6.54 6.96 -8.54
N VAL A 151 5.60 6.73 -7.62
CA VAL A 151 4.97 7.79 -6.82
C VAL A 151 5.64 7.75 -5.45
N GLU A 152 6.78 8.42 -5.36
CA GLU A 152 7.58 8.45 -4.15
C GLU A 152 6.91 9.34 -3.10
N TRP A 153 6.70 8.78 -1.91
CA TRP A 153 6.36 9.59 -0.74
C TRP A 153 7.65 10.20 -0.19
N ARG A 154 7.91 11.48 -0.48
CA ARG A 154 9.02 12.23 0.14
C ARG A 154 8.58 12.69 1.53
N ARG A 155 9.27 12.19 2.55
CA ARG A 155 9.14 12.58 3.96
C ARG A 155 9.87 13.89 4.24
#